data_AF-A0A948GZJ6-F1
#
_entry.id   AF-A0A948GZJ6-F1
#
_cell.length_a   1.000
_cell.length_b   1.000
_cell.length_c   1.000
_cell.angle_alpha   90.00
_cell.angle_beta   90.00
_cell.angle_gamma   90.00
#
_symmetry.space_group_name_H-M   'P 1'
#
loop_
_entity.id
_entity.type
_entity.pdbx_description
1 polymer ?
#
loop_
_entity_poly.entity_id
_entity_poly.type
_entity_poly.pdbx_seq_one_letter_code
_entity_poly.pdbx_strand_id
1 'polypeptide(L)'
;SRIGQCAVRFDKLPQFLKQADVIISATTSPHFIIKKENLGGVISRKLLIVDLAMPRDVDPKVREIENVELFNLEDLSFIVQKNLEKKRHEAEKIEKLINQEVDLLWQKLTVSELEPVLLP
;
A
#
# COMPACT_ATOMS: atom_id res chain seq x y z
N SER A 1 20.54 -12.63 -4.13
CA SER A 1 20.55 -12.00 -5.45
C SER A 1 21.11 -10.60 -5.31
N ARG A 2 22.14 -10.23 -6.09
CA ARG A 2 22.71 -8.88 -6.06
C ARG A 2 21.77 -8.00 -6.88
N ILE A 3 20.85 -7.29 -6.22
CA ILE A 3 20.01 -6.30 -6.88
C ILE A 3 20.99 -5.25 -7.43
N GLY A 4 20.90 -4.89 -8.71
CA GLY A 4 21.80 -3.94 -9.39
C GLY A 4 21.64 -2.51 -8.89
N GLN A 5 21.88 -2.28 -7.60
CA GLN A 5 21.75 -0.99 -6.94
C GLN A 5 23.07 -0.22 -7.02
N CYS A 6 23.00 1.04 -7.38
CA CYS A 6 24.13 1.96 -7.42
C CYS A 6 23.81 3.16 -6.53
N ALA A 7 24.61 3.36 -5.48
CA ALA A 7 24.50 4.54 -4.65
C ALA A 7 25.09 5.75 -5.39
N VAL A 8 24.33 6.85 -5.40
CA VAL A 8 24.72 8.07 -6.10
C VAL A 8 24.81 9.21 -5.10
N ARG A 9 25.69 10.17 -5.38
CA ARG A 9 25.78 11.38 -4.56
C ARG A 9 24.52 12.22 -4.73
N PHE A 10 24.06 12.83 -3.65
CA PHE A 10 22.85 13.66 -3.66
C PHE A 10 22.95 14.84 -4.64
N ASP A 11 24.14 15.42 -4.83
CA ASP A 11 24.37 16.50 -5.81
C ASP A 11 24.13 16.07 -7.27
N LYS A 12 24.09 14.77 -7.55
CA LYS A 12 23.76 14.22 -8.87
C LYS A 12 22.28 13.94 -9.07
N LEU A 13 21.44 14.17 -8.05
CA LEU A 13 20.00 13.90 -8.11
C LEU A 13 19.32 14.39 -9.41
N PRO A 14 19.54 15.64 -9.89
CA PRO A 14 18.88 16.11 -11.12
C PRO A 14 19.18 15.27 -12.36
N GLN A 15 20.39 14.70 -12.46
CA GLN A 15 20.77 13.83 -13.57
C GLN A 15 20.00 12.51 -13.55
N PHE A 16 19.79 11.94 -12.36
CA PHE A 16 19.09 10.66 -12.20
C PHE A 16 17.57 10.82 -12.28
N LEU A 17 17.01 11.91 -11.76
CA LEU A 17 15.59 12.24 -11.93
C LEU A 17 15.17 12.23 -13.41
N LYS A 18 16.03 12.76 -14.29
CA LYS A 18 15.80 12.79 -15.74
C LYS A 18 15.94 11.46 -16.46
N GLN A 19 16.41 10.41 -15.79
CA GLN A 19 16.54 9.06 -16.36
C GLN A 19 15.56 8.06 -15.74
N ALA A 20 14.99 8.37 -14.58
CA ALA A 20 14.06 7.49 -13.91
C ALA A 20 12.72 7.38 -14.66
N ASP A 21 12.12 6.19 -14.59
CA ASP A 21 10.71 5.94 -14.92
C ASP A 21 9.85 5.96 -13.65
N VAL A 22 10.46 5.58 -12.51
CA VAL A 22 9.83 5.57 -11.19
C VAL A 22 10.77 6.22 -10.17
N ILE A 23 10.23 7.14 -9.38
CA ILE A 23 10.90 7.77 -8.24
C ILE A 23 10.14 7.41 -6.97
N ILE A 24 10.88 6.96 -5.95
CA ILE A 24 10.34 6.76 -4.60
C ILE A 24 11.09 7.70 -3.68
N SER A 25 10.38 8.62 -3.03
CA SER A 25 10.93 9.54 -2.04
C SER A 25 10.46 9.16 -0.65
N ALA A 26 11.38 9.18 0.33
CA ALA A 26 11.10 8.79 1.70
C ALA A 26 12.11 9.42 2.66
N THR A 27 12.39 10.73 2.50
CA THR A 27 13.34 11.44 3.34
C THR A 27 12.67 12.06 4.57
N THR A 28 13.48 12.68 5.44
CA THR A 28 13.03 13.46 6.60
C THR A 28 13.24 14.96 6.39
N SER A 29 13.29 15.42 5.13
CA SER A 29 13.53 16.83 4.81
C SER A 29 12.35 17.71 5.24
N PRO A 30 12.59 18.90 5.82
CA PRO A 30 11.54 19.88 6.09
C PRO A 30 11.15 20.69 4.84
N HIS A 31 11.80 20.45 3.69
CA HIS A 31 11.62 21.20 2.46
C HIS A 31 11.45 20.25 1.27
N PHE A 32 10.78 20.73 0.21
CA PHE A 32 10.69 19.99 -1.05
C PHE A 32 12.09 19.78 -1.65
N ILE A 33 12.45 18.51 -1.83
CA ILE A 33 13.66 18.05 -2.51
C ILE A 33 13.45 18.02 -4.02
N ILE A 34 12.28 17.55 -4.46
CA ILE A 34 11.95 17.41 -5.89
C ILE A 34 10.94 18.49 -6.26
N LYS A 35 11.35 19.39 -7.16
CA LYS A 35 10.54 20.48 -7.69
C LYS A 35 10.42 20.37 -9.21
N LYS A 36 9.46 21.11 -9.77
CA LYS A 36 9.18 21.14 -11.22
C LYS A 36 10.43 21.50 -12.03
N GLU A 37 11.25 22.40 -11.52
CA GLU A 37 12.47 22.87 -12.20
C GLU A 37 13.54 21.76 -12.28
N ASN A 38 13.58 20.83 -11.32
CA ASN A 38 14.54 19.74 -11.30
C ASN A 38 14.27 18.70 -12.40
N LEU A 39 13.01 18.55 -12.80
CA LEU A 39 12.56 17.60 -13.83
C LEU A 39 12.82 18.09 -15.26
N GLY A 40 13.06 19.40 -15.44
CA GLY A 40 13.56 19.96 -16.69
C GLY A 40 12.53 20.14 -17.81
N GLY A 41 11.26 20.34 -17.48
CA GLY A 41 10.20 20.63 -18.47
C GLY A 41 9.53 19.37 -19.03
N VAL A 42 9.32 19.33 -20.36
CA VAL A 42 8.58 18.27 -21.05
C VAL A 42 9.29 16.93 -20.88
N ILE A 43 8.65 16.00 -20.18
CA ILE A 43 9.09 14.61 -20.05
C ILE A 43 8.37 13.84 -21.15
N SER A 44 9.11 13.23 -22.09
CA SER A 44 8.51 12.47 -23.20
C SER A 44 8.01 11.08 -22.81
N ARG A 45 8.40 10.60 -21.63
CA ARG A 45 8.02 9.30 -21.07
C ARG A 45 7.19 9.48 -19.80
N LYS A 46 6.42 8.45 -19.45
CA LYS A 46 5.65 8.43 -18.22
C LYS A 46 6.59 8.36 -17.01
N LEU A 47 6.49 9.32 -16.11
CA LEU A 47 7.22 9.36 -14.84
C LEU A 47 6.24 9.15 -13.69
N LEU A 48 6.44 8.09 -12.91
CA LEU A 48 5.71 7.83 -11.68
C LEU A 48 6.53 8.30 -10.47
N ILE A 49 5.93 9.10 -9.61
CA ILE A 49 6.54 9.56 -8.37
C ILE A 49 5.68 9.09 -7.19
N VAL A 50 6.31 8.39 -6.25
CA VAL A 50 5.70 7.93 -4.99
C VAL A 50 6.39 8.65 -3.84
N ASP A 51 5.69 9.58 -3.22
CA ASP A 51 6.16 10.39 -2.10
C ASP A 51 5.67 9.81 -0.77
N LEU A 52 6.58 9.14 -0.06
CA LEU A 52 6.35 8.49 1.22
C LEU A 52 6.85 9.34 2.41
N ALA A 53 7.28 10.58 2.18
CA ALA A 53 7.85 11.44 3.21
C ALA A 53 6.79 12.24 3.99
N MET A 54 7.15 12.62 5.22
CA MET A 54 6.36 13.50 6.08
C MET A 54 7.29 14.40 6.91
N PRO A 55 7.34 15.73 6.66
CA PRO A 55 6.67 16.48 5.58
C PRO A 55 7.04 15.96 4.18
N ARG A 56 6.15 16.18 3.19
CA ARG A 56 6.31 15.65 1.82
C ARG A 56 7.59 16.15 1.14
N ASP A 57 8.24 15.29 0.37
CA ASP A 57 9.50 15.62 -0.33
C ASP A 57 9.28 16.29 -1.68
N VAL A 58 8.12 16.05 -2.30
CA VAL A 58 7.86 16.43 -3.70
C VAL A 58 6.87 17.58 -3.74
N ASP A 59 7.24 18.67 -4.40
CA ASP A 59 6.35 19.81 -4.63
C ASP A 59 5.12 19.35 -5.45
N PRO A 60 3.87 19.56 -4.99
CA PRO A 60 2.67 19.18 -5.73
C PRO A 60 2.60 19.73 -7.16
N LYS A 61 3.28 20.85 -7.46
CA LYS A 61 3.31 21.48 -8.79
C LYS A 61 3.92 20.59 -9.88
N VAL A 62 4.64 19.53 -9.53
CA VAL A 62 5.12 18.57 -10.54
C VAL A 62 3.99 17.89 -11.30
N ARG A 63 2.76 17.84 -10.74
CA ARG A 63 1.55 17.33 -11.41
C ARG A 63 1.13 18.14 -12.64
N GLU A 64 1.63 19.36 -12.78
CA GLU A 64 1.37 20.20 -13.96
C GLU A 64 2.18 19.74 -15.19
N ILE A 65 3.12 18.81 -15.03
CA ILE A 65 3.87 18.22 -16.14
C ILE A 65 3.03 17.06 -16.71
N GLU A 66 2.67 17.13 -17.99
CA GLU A 66 1.74 16.22 -18.69
C GLU A 66 1.99 14.73 -18.43
N ASN A 67 3.25 14.30 -18.38
CA ASN A 67 3.62 12.90 -18.23
C ASN A 67 4.07 12.51 -16.81
N VAL A 68 3.70 13.29 -15.79
CA VAL A 68 4.03 13.02 -14.38
C VAL A 68 2.80 12.59 -13.59
N GLU A 69 2.86 11.40 -12.99
CA GLU A 69 1.92 10.95 -11.99
C GLU A 69 2.57 11.02 -10.61
N LEU A 70 1.90 11.67 -9.65
CA LEU A 70 2.37 11.79 -8.27
C LEU A 70 1.36 11.21 -7.30
N PHE A 71 1.78 10.18 -6.57
CA PHE A 71 1.08 9.62 -5.42
C PHE A 71 1.82 9.99 -4.14
N ASN A 72 1.10 10.50 -3.15
CA ASN A 72 1.62 10.73 -1.80
C ASN A 72 0.97 9.74 -0.81
N LEU A 73 1.36 9.79 0.46
CA LEU A 73 0.75 8.98 1.53
C LEU A 73 -0.77 9.20 1.69
N GLU A 74 -1.28 10.39 1.40
CA GLU A 74 -2.71 10.71 1.48
C GLU A 74 -3.49 9.96 0.39
N ASP A 75 -2.97 9.96 -0.84
CA ASP A 75 -3.53 9.25 -1.99
C ASP A 75 -3.57 7.73 -1.72
N LEU A 76 -2.52 7.19 -1.11
CA LEU A 76 -2.43 5.78 -0.74
C LEU A 76 -3.41 5.42 0.40
N SER A 77 -3.62 6.32 1.35
CA SER A 77 -4.52 6.11 2.49
C SER A 77 -5.97 5.88 2.06
N PHE A 78 -6.42 6.59 1.02
CA PHE A 78 -7.76 6.39 0.46
C PHE A 78 -7.97 4.98 -0.10
N ILE A 79 -6.96 4.44 -0.79
CA ILE A 79 -7.00 3.07 -1.34
C ILE A 79 -7.02 2.04 -0.20
N VAL A 80 -6.24 2.28 0.85
CA VAL A 80 -6.21 1.40 2.04
C VAL A 80 -7.56 1.39 2.74
N GLN A 81 -8.22 2.54 2.91
CA GLN A 81 -9.56 2.61 3.52
C GLN A 81 -10.59 1.79 2.76
N LYS A 82 -10.63 1.90 1.42
CA LYS A 82 -11.52 1.08 0.59
C LYS A 82 -11.25 -0.43 0.73
N ASN A 83 -10.00 -0.82 0.94
CA ASN A 83 -9.63 -2.22 1.17
C ASN A 83 -9.98 -2.69 2.58
N LEU A 84 -9.93 -1.81 3.59
CA LEU A 84 -10.33 -2.13 4.96
C LEU A 84 -11.82 -2.46 5.05
N GLU A 85 -12.69 -1.71 4.37
CA GLU A 85 -14.12 -2.01 4.33
C GLU A 85 -14.41 -3.40 3.73
N LYS A 86 -13.73 -3.73 2.62
CA LYS A 86 -13.82 -5.08 2.02
C LYS A 86 -13.35 -6.16 2.98
N LYS A 87 -12.22 -5.95 3.66
CA LYS A 87 -11.70 -6.90 4.65
C LYS A 87 -12.66 -7.08 5.82
N ARG A 88 -13.29 -6.01 6.30
CA ARG A 88 -14.30 -6.08 7.37
C ARG A 88 -15.50 -6.93 6.95
N HIS A 89 -16.01 -6.72 5.75
CA HIS A 89 -17.17 -7.47 5.25
C HIS A 89 -16.88 -8.96 5.05
N GLU A 90 -15.68 -9.32 4.58
CA GLU A 90 -15.26 -10.72 4.50
C GLU A 90 -15.08 -11.34 5.89
N ALA A 91 -14.53 -10.59 6.86
CA ALA A 91 -14.42 -11.05 8.25
C ALA A 91 -15.80 -11.34 8.87
N GLU A 92 -16.79 -10.46 8.66
CA GLU A 92 -18.17 -10.65 9.12
C GLU A 92 -18.80 -11.94 8.55
N LYS A 93 -18.51 -12.32 7.30
CA LYS A 93 -18.98 -13.57 6.71
C LYS A 93 -18.33 -14.79 7.36
N ILE A 94 -17.02 -14.71 7.59
CA ILE A 94 -16.25 -15.79 8.22
C ILE A 94 -16.74 -16.01 9.66
N GLU A 95 -16.99 -14.95 10.42
CA GLU A 95 -17.54 -15.06 11.78
C GLU A 95 -18.88 -15.80 11.82
N LYS A 96 -19.78 -15.52 10.86
CA LYS A 96 -21.05 -16.25 10.75
C LYS A 96 -20.84 -17.73 10.47
N LEU A 97 -19.90 -18.07 9.58
CA LEU A 97 -19.59 -19.46 9.26
C LEU A 97 -19.02 -20.20 10.48
N ILE A 98 -18.11 -19.55 11.22
CA ILE A 98 -17.55 -20.11 12.46
C ILE A 98 -18.66 -20.37 13.47
N ASN A 99 -19.55 -19.41 13.70
CA ASN A 99 -20.65 -19.57 14.65
C ASN A 99 -21.59 -20.71 14.26
N GLN A 100 -21.90 -20.85 12.96
CA GLN A 100 -22.70 -21.97 12.47
C GLN A 100 -22.03 -23.32 12.74
N GLU A 101 -20.73 -23.44 12.50
CA GLU A 101 -20.01 -24.69 12.76
C GLU A 101 -19.86 -24.98 14.25
N VAL A 102 -19.70 -23.95 15.09
CA VAL A 102 -19.71 -24.08 16.55
C VAL A 102 -21.06 -24.62 17.03
N ASP A 103 -22.18 -24.09 16.51
CA ASP A 103 -23.53 -24.58 16.86
C ASP A 103 -23.73 -26.04 16.44
N LEU A 104 -23.30 -26.40 15.22
CA LEU A 104 -23.36 -27.78 14.73
C LEU A 104 -22.49 -28.74 15.59
N LEU A 105 -21.32 -28.28 16.02
CA LEU A 105 -20.45 -29.05 16.91
C LEU A 105 -21.11 -29.27 18.27
N TRP A 106 -21.73 -28.25 18.86
CA TRP A 106 -22.47 -28.36 20.12
C TRP A 106 -23.61 -29.38 20.02
N GLN A 107 -24.39 -29.34 18.94
CA GLN A 107 -25.44 -30.33 18.69
C GLN A 107 -24.88 -31.75 18.61
N LYS A 108 -23.80 -31.97 17.87
CA LYS A 108 -23.15 -33.29 17.76
C LYS A 108 -22.62 -33.82 19.09
N LEU A 109 -21.98 -32.95 19.89
CA LEU A 109 -21.46 -33.33 21.22
C LEU A 109 -22.60 -33.65 22.20
N THR A 110 -23.67 -32.87 22.19
CA THR A 110 -24.83 -33.10 23.07
C THR A 110 -25.56 -34.41 22.74
N VAL A 111 -25.64 -34.77 21.44
CA VAL A 111 -26.24 -36.03 21.00
C VAL A 111 -25.33 -37.23 21.33
N SER A 112 -24.00 -37.06 21.27
CA SER A 112 -23.03 -38.11 21.62
C SER A 112 -23.00 -38.44 23.10
N GLU A 113 -23.35 -37.51 23.99
CA GLU A 113 -23.48 -37.75 25.44
C GLU A 113 -24.79 -38.47 25.82
N LEU A 114 -25.73 -38.61 24.89
CA LEU A 114 -27.03 -39.26 25.09
C LEU A 114 -27.09 -40.70 24.54
N GLU A 115 -25.98 -41.27 24.04
CA GLU A 115 -25.91 -42.73 23.81
C GLU A 115 -25.88 -43.44 25.17
N PRO A 116 -26.93 -44.20 25.53
CA PRO A 116 -26.92 -44.93 26.78
C PRO A 116 -25.85 -46.01 26.70
N VAL A 117 -24.89 -45.96 27.63
CA VAL A 117 -24.26 -47.16 28.14
C VAL A 117 -25.40 -48.10 28.57
N LEU A 118 -25.68 -49.12 27.75
CA LEU A 118 -26.24 -50.43 28.12
C LEU A 118 -26.28 -51.32 26.85
N LEU A 119 -25.12 -51.91 26.54
CA LEU A 119 -25.00 -53.25 25.96
C LEU A 119 -24.74 -54.21 27.15
N PRO A 120 -25.11 -55.50 27.09
CA PRO A 120 -26.35 -56.15 26.67
C PRO A 120 -27.33 -56.43 27.85
#